data_AF-A0A2W7ACA7-F1
#
_entry.id   AF-A0A2W7ACA7-F1
#
_cell.length_a   1.000
_cell.length_b   1.000
_cell.length_c   1.000
_cell.angle_alpha   90.00
_cell.angle_beta   90.00
_cell.angle_gamma   90.00
#
_symmetry.space_group_name_H-M   'P 1'
#
loop_
_entity.id
_entity.type
_entity.pdbx_description
1 polymer ?
#
loop_
_entity_poly.entity_id
_entity_poly.type
_entity_poly.pdbx_seq_one_letter_code
_entity_poly.pdbx_strand_id
1 'polypeptide(L)'
;MANLIDAKIQELVNRHGYNEHVLRAFVEFVQTQPKPRKKKTSTSSKKPTEPKPLTKPQLEASVATAFGCKDVKELKKHQAFKLAIAGRELNLSRKDAWLVLYREWVSVPANEQHEEGPTCINGIDVLKNFRPWIVFDLDSKTATADDITTAFRHLTKQHHPDYGGDRQVFERLVTMRDSLLAFR
;
A
#
# COMPACT_ATOMS: atom_id res chain seq x y z
N MET A 1 -2.67 -11.84 44.91
CA MET A 1 -3.03 -11.66 43.49
C MET A 1 -3.98 -12.73 42.94
N ALA A 2 -4.39 -13.76 43.71
CA ALA A 2 -5.36 -14.77 43.25
C ALA A 2 -6.79 -14.20 43.09
N ASN A 3 -7.25 -13.39 44.04
CA ASN A 3 -8.65 -12.94 44.11
C ASN A 3 -9.14 -12.10 42.91
N LEU A 4 -8.26 -11.39 42.20
CA LEU A 4 -8.67 -10.56 41.06
C LEU A 4 -8.89 -11.40 39.79
N ILE A 5 -8.10 -12.45 39.61
CA ILE A 5 -8.20 -13.34 38.46
C ILE A 5 -9.45 -14.22 38.62
N ASP A 6 -9.68 -14.76 39.81
CA ASP A 6 -10.86 -15.57 40.09
C ASP A 6 -12.17 -14.77 39.95
N ALA A 7 -12.18 -13.51 40.39
CA ALA A 7 -13.32 -12.62 40.19
C ALA A 7 -13.61 -12.37 38.70
N LYS A 8 -12.57 -12.24 37.87
CA LYS A 8 -12.75 -12.03 36.42
C LYS A 8 -13.19 -13.30 35.70
N ILE A 9 -12.72 -14.47 36.13
CA ILE A 9 -13.20 -15.76 35.62
C ILE A 9 -14.69 -15.90 35.92
N GLN A 10 -15.12 -15.63 37.15
CA GLN A 10 -16.53 -15.70 37.54
C GLN A 10 -17.41 -14.70 36.76
N GLU A 11 -16.93 -13.49 36.50
CA GLU A 11 -17.64 -12.54 35.61
C GLU A 11 -17.82 -13.13 34.20
N LEU A 12 -16.78 -13.74 33.63
CA LEU A 12 -16.81 -14.29 32.27
C LEU A 12 -17.70 -15.54 32.17
N VAL A 13 -17.71 -16.37 33.20
CA VAL A 13 -18.62 -17.52 33.31
C VAL A 13 -20.07 -17.03 33.36
N ASN A 14 -20.37 -16.07 34.24
CA ASN A 14 -21.74 -15.60 34.46
C ASN A 14 -22.29 -14.78 33.28
N ARG A 15 -21.45 -13.99 32.62
CA ARG A 15 -21.89 -13.07 31.55
C ARG A 15 -21.92 -13.71 30.18
N HIS A 16 -21.10 -14.72 29.94
CA HIS A 16 -20.90 -15.29 28.61
C HIS A 16 -21.01 -16.83 28.58
N GLY A 17 -21.29 -17.47 29.71
CA GLY A 17 -21.49 -18.93 29.79
C GLY A 17 -20.23 -19.75 29.54
N TYR A 18 -19.04 -19.15 29.64
CA TYR A 18 -17.78 -19.86 29.43
C TYR A 18 -17.55 -20.92 30.52
N ASN A 19 -16.92 -22.02 30.15
CA ASN A 19 -16.60 -23.09 31.11
C ASN A 19 -15.47 -22.63 32.04
N GLU A 20 -15.75 -22.58 33.34
CA GLU A 20 -14.82 -22.13 34.38
C GLU A 20 -13.51 -22.92 34.37
N HIS A 21 -13.59 -24.23 34.15
CA HIS A 21 -12.42 -25.10 34.21
C HIS A 21 -11.44 -24.79 33.07
N VAL A 22 -11.95 -24.48 31.87
CA VAL A 22 -11.13 -24.07 30.72
C VAL A 22 -10.44 -22.74 30.99
N LEU A 23 -11.13 -21.78 31.59
CA LEU A 23 -10.56 -20.46 31.90
C LEU A 23 -9.47 -20.57 32.98
N ARG A 24 -9.65 -21.41 34.00
CA ARG A 24 -8.63 -21.67 35.02
C ARG A 24 -7.40 -22.36 34.43
N ALA A 25 -7.60 -23.39 33.61
CA ALA A 25 -6.51 -24.08 32.92
C ALA A 25 -5.73 -23.13 32.00
N PHE A 26 -6.42 -22.19 31.34
CA PHE A 26 -5.78 -21.16 30.52
C PHE A 26 -4.95 -20.18 31.36
N VAL A 27 -5.43 -19.76 32.52
CA VAL A 27 -4.67 -18.89 33.43
C VAL A 27 -3.41 -19.60 33.92
N GLU A 28 -3.52 -20.87 34.31
CA GLU A 28 -2.39 -21.68 34.74
C GLU A 28 -1.37 -21.88 33.61
N PHE A 29 -1.84 -22.11 32.38
CA PHE A 29 -0.99 -22.16 31.19
C PHE A 29 -0.23 -20.85 30.99
N VAL A 30 -0.89 -19.69 31.09
CA VAL A 30 -0.23 -18.38 30.91
C VAL A 30 0.78 -18.08 32.02
N GLN A 31 0.51 -18.52 33.26
CA GLN A 31 1.42 -18.29 34.39
C GLN A 31 2.65 -19.21 34.38
N THR A 32 2.51 -20.43 33.84
CA THR A 32 3.59 -21.42 33.73
C THR A 32 4.50 -21.18 32.53
N GLN A 33 4.13 -20.30 31.60
CA GLN A 33 5.04 -19.85 30.54
C GLN A 33 6.24 -19.12 31.16
N PRO A 34 7.49 -19.50 30.82
CA PRO A 34 8.68 -18.82 31.33
C PRO A 34 8.68 -17.36 30.88
N LYS A 35 8.73 -16.43 31.85
CA LYS A 35 8.78 -14.99 31.56
C LYS A 35 10.02 -14.66 30.71
N PRO A 36 9.89 -13.92 29.60
CA PRO A 36 11.02 -13.64 28.72
C PRO A 36 12.01 -12.71 29.44
N ARG A 37 13.28 -13.14 29.51
CA ARG A 37 14.41 -12.31 29.96
C ARG A 37 14.54 -11.10 29.03
N LYS A 38 14.55 -9.89 29.60
CA LYS A 38 14.81 -8.63 28.88
C LYS A 38 16.16 -8.70 28.15
N LYS A 39 16.15 -8.80 26.80
CA LYS A 39 17.27 -8.40 25.93
C LYS A 39 16.73 -7.72 24.67
N LYS A 40 17.46 -6.67 24.28
CA LYS A 40 17.14 -5.67 23.26
C LYS A 40 16.77 -6.29 21.90
N THR A 41 15.59 -5.89 21.42
CA THR A 41 15.14 -5.75 20.02
C THR A 41 15.64 -6.79 19.00
N SER A 42 14.84 -7.84 18.78
CA SER A 42 14.55 -8.39 17.44
C SER A 42 13.36 -9.38 17.50
N THR A 43 12.25 -8.95 16.89
CA THR A 43 11.17 -9.68 16.20
C THR A 43 10.80 -11.13 16.60
N SER A 44 9.56 -11.35 17.07
CA SER A 44 8.50 -11.96 16.22
C SER A 44 7.21 -12.29 17.01
N SER A 45 6.12 -11.60 16.67
CA SER A 45 4.75 -12.10 16.81
C SER A 45 3.95 -11.60 15.61
N LYS A 46 3.45 -12.53 14.79
CA LYS A 46 2.69 -12.27 13.57
C LYS A 46 1.30 -11.71 13.91
N LYS A 47 1.17 -10.38 13.91
CA LYS A 47 -0.03 -9.70 13.38
C LYS A 47 0.10 -9.62 11.85
N PRO A 48 -0.99 -9.55 11.07
CA PRO A 48 -0.91 -9.12 9.67
C PRO A 48 -0.20 -7.78 9.68
N THR A 49 1.07 -7.79 9.29
CA THR A 49 1.94 -6.64 9.45
C THR A 49 1.74 -5.84 8.19
N GLU A 50 1.10 -4.67 8.32
CA GLU A 50 1.02 -3.70 7.23
C GLU A 50 2.39 -3.62 6.52
N PRO A 51 2.41 -3.63 5.17
CA PRO A 51 3.66 -3.67 4.45
C PRO A 51 4.53 -2.49 4.88
N LYS A 52 5.79 -2.75 5.24
CA LYS A 52 6.69 -1.68 5.68
C LYS A 52 7.03 -0.78 4.50
N PRO A 53 7.07 0.55 4.69
CA PRO A 53 7.47 1.46 3.63
C PRO A 53 8.93 1.21 3.23
N LEU A 54 9.20 1.22 1.92
CA LEU A 54 10.54 1.03 1.38
C LEU A 54 11.51 2.08 1.93
N THR A 55 12.74 1.65 2.19
CA THR A 55 13.83 2.55 2.60
C THR A 55 14.43 3.24 1.37
N LYS A 56 15.07 4.41 1.57
CA LYS A 56 15.74 5.14 0.49
C LYS A 56 16.72 4.27 -0.34
N PRO A 57 17.64 3.47 0.25
CA PRO A 57 18.55 2.63 -0.54
C PRO A 57 17.81 1.56 -1.36
N GLN A 58 16.69 1.03 -0.87
CA GLN A 58 15.87 0.08 -1.64
C GLN A 58 15.20 0.74 -2.85
N LEU A 59 14.69 1.97 -2.68
CA LEU A 59 14.10 2.75 -3.77
C LEU A 59 15.16 3.05 -4.85
N GLU A 60 16.31 3.54 -4.42
CA GLU A 60 17.46 3.84 -5.26
C GLU A 60 17.91 2.63 -6.09
N ALA A 61 18.09 1.47 -5.45
CA ALA A 61 18.48 0.23 -6.13
C ALA A 61 17.41 -0.27 -7.12
N SER A 62 16.13 -0.15 -6.75
CA SER A 62 15.02 -0.58 -7.61
C SER A 62 14.90 0.29 -8.86
N VAL A 63 15.02 1.61 -8.71
CA VAL A 63 15.05 2.54 -9.85
C VAL A 63 16.28 2.29 -10.71
N ALA A 64 17.46 2.09 -10.13
CA ALA A 64 18.66 1.74 -10.91
C ALA A 64 18.44 0.48 -11.75
N THR A 65 17.85 -0.56 -11.16
CA THR A 65 17.52 -1.82 -11.83
C THR A 65 16.52 -1.62 -12.98
N ALA A 66 15.49 -0.78 -12.80
CA ALA A 66 14.51 -0.48 -13.85
C ALA A 66 15.13 0.19 -15.09
N PHE A 67 16.23 0.94 -14.91
CA PHE A 67 17.01 1.52 -16.00
C PHE A 67 18.18 0.61 -16.45
N GLY A 68 18.22 -0.65 -16.02
CA GLY A 68 19.27 -1.62 -16.38
C GLY A 68 20.66 -1.29 -15.80
N CYS A 69 20.73 -0.44 -14.78
CA CYS A 69 21.97 -0.02 -14.12
C CYS A 69 22.24 -0.87 -12.87
N LYS A 70 23.52 -1.13 -12.55
CA LYS A 70 23.90 -1.90 -11.36
C LYS A 70 23.75 -1.09 -10.08
N ASP A 71 24.12 0.19 -10.15
CA ASP A 71 24.17 1.08 -9.00
C ASP A 71 23.65 2.48 -9.32
N VAL A 72 23.30 3.24 -8.28
CA VAL A 72 22.87 4.64 -8.38
C VAL A 72 23.93 5.53 -9.04
N LYS A 73 25.22 5.22 -8.86
CA LYS A 73 26.32 5.97 -9.49
C LYS A 73 26.28 5.86 -11.01
N GLU A 74 25.93 4.69 -11.52
CA GLU A 74 25.76 4.41 -12.95
C GLU A 74 24.46 5.05 -13.47
N LEU A 75 23.36 4.90 -12.73
CA LEU A 75 22.07 5.53 -13.03
C LEU A 75 22.20 7.04 -13.26
N LYS A 76 22.91 7.76 -12.38
CA LYS A 76 23.12 9.20 -12.51
C LYS A 76 23.92 9.60 -13.76
N LYS A 77 24.69 8.69 -14.33
CA LYS A 77 25.43 8.90 -15.59
C LYS A 77 24.61 8.45 -16.81
N HIS A 78 23.64 7.56 -16.62
CA HIS A 78 22.81 6.98 -17.67
C HIS A 78 22.01 8.05 -18.42
N GLN A 79 22.14 8.08 -19.75
CA GLN A 79 21.57 9.13 -20.58
C GLN A 79 20.04 9.13 -20.53
N ALA A 80 19.40 7.97 -20.61
CA ALA A 80 17.94 7.88 -20.53
C ALA A 80 17.40 8.39 -19.20
N PHE A 81 18.12 8.14 -18.10
CA PHE A 81 17.71 8.64 -16.78
C PHE A 81 17.84 10.17 -16.71
N LYS A 82 18.95 10.73 -17.20
CA LYS A 82 19.13 12.19 -17.29
C LYS A 82 18.03 12.86 -18.10
N LEU A 83 17.67 12.29 -19.24
CA LEU A 83 16.58 12.79 -20.08
C LEU A 83 15.22 12.68 -19.38
N ALA A 84 14.96 11.56 -18.71
CA ALA A 84 13.69 11.33 -17.99
C ALA A 84 13.47 12.33 -16.84
N ILE A 85 14.54 12.79 -16.18
CA ILE A 85 14.46 13.77 -15.09
C ILE A 85 14.79 15.21 -15.52
N ALA A 86 15.14 15.43 -16.79
CA ALA A 86 15.53 16.75 -17.28
C ALA A 86 14.37 17.75 -17.14
N GLY A 87 14.67 18.95 -16.64
CA GLY A 87 13.68 20.00 -16.43
C GLY A 87 12.75 19.79 -15.22
N ARG A 88 12.93 18.72 -14.43
CA ARG A 88 12.15 18.45 -13.22
C ARG A 88 12.87 18.95 -11.96
N GLU A 89 12.14 19.55 -11.04
CA GLU A 89 12.65 19.97 -9.73
C GLU A 89 12.67 18.82 -8.71
N LEU A 90 13.47 17.78 -8.99
CA LEU A 90 13.61 16.62 -8.11
C LEU A 90 14.87 16.70 -7.25
N ASN A 91 14.70 16.78 -5.93
CA ASN A 91 15.81 16.72 -4.99
C ASN A 91 16.18 15.25 -4.69
N LEU A 92 17.11 14.68 -5.47
CA LEU A 92 17.59 13.29 -5.33
C LEU A 92 18.35 12.99 -4.02
N SER A 93 18.58 14.00 -3.17
CA SER A 93 19.07 13.77 -1.81
C SER A 93 17.96 13.31 -0.86
N ARG A 94 16.69 13.59 -1.20
CA ARG A 94 15.52 13.25 -0.37
C ARG A 94 14.88 11.94 -0.79
N LYS A 95 14.34 11.19 0.18
CA LYS A 95 13.57 9.97 -0.06
C LYS A 95 12.34 10.23 -0.95
N ASP A 96 11.69 11.36 -0.77
CA ASP A 96 10.45 11.71 -1.47
C ASP A 96 10.62 11.75 -2.99
N ALA A 97 11.75 12.28 -3.48
CA ALA A 97 12.07 12.29 -4.90
C ALA A 97 12.23 10.87 -5.46
N TRP A 98 12.85 9.97 -4.69
CA TRP A 98 12.99 8.57 -5.08
C TRP A 98 11.67 7.80 -5.05
N LEU A 99 10.75 8.17 -4.17
CA LEU A 99 9.39 7.60 -4.19
C LEU A 99 8.64 7.99 -5.47
N VAL A 100 8.73 9.25 -5.90
CA VAL A 100 8.14 9.69 -7.18
C VAL A 100 8.69 8.86 -8.34
N LEU A 101 10.02 8.72 -8.43
CA LEU A 101 10.65 7.93 -9.48
C LEU A 101 10.29 6.44 -9.40
N TYR A 102 10.20 5.87 -8.20
CA TYR A 102 9.81 4.48 -8.01
C TYR A 102 8.37 4.24 -8.51
N ARG A 103 7.44 5.12 -8.16
CA ARG A 103 6.03 5.04 -8.61
C ARG A 103 5.90 5.20 -10.12
N GLU A 104 6.76 5.97 -10.76
CA GLU A 104 6.71 6.16 -12.21
C GLU A 104 7.32 4.96 -12.96
N TRP A 105 8.51 4.51 -12.55
CA TRP A 105 9.33 3.59 -13.35
C TRP A 105 9.39 2.15 -12.85
N VAL A 106 9.04 1.90 -11.57
CA VAL A 106 9.13 0.57 -10.97
C VAL A 106 7.75 -0.01 -10.72
N SER A 107 7.06 0.45 -9.67
CA SER A 107 5.76 -0.08 -9.26
C SER A 107 5.13 0.80 -8.18
N VAL A 108 3.91 0.46 -7.75
CA VAL A 108 3.31 1.04 -6.55
C VAL A 108 3.96 0.36 -5.33
N PRO A 109 4.54 1.11 -4.37
CA PRO A 109 5.10 0.52 -3.16
C PRO A 109 4.09 -0.37 -2.44
N ALA A 110 4.52 -1.51 -1.90
CA ALA A 110 3.61 -2.49 -1.28
C ALA A 110 2.73 -1.89 -0.17
N ASN A 111 3.24 -0.90 0.54
CA ASN A 111 2.52 -0.19 1.61
C ASN A 111 1.50 0.84 1.10
N GLU A 112 1.48 1.08 -0.20
CA GLU A 112 0.51 1.95 -0.91
C GLU A 112 -0.46 1.12 -1.76
N GLN A 113 -0.29 -0.20 -1.78
CA GLN A 113 -1.24 -1.12 -2.38
C GLN A 113 -2.34 -1.36 -1.36
N HIS A 114 -3.60 -1.20 -1.78
CA HIS A 114 -4.78 -1.26 -0.92
C HIS A 114 -4.96 -0.03 -0.01
N GLU A 115 -4.53 1.16 -0.48
CA GLU A 115 -4.90 2.42 0.19
C GLU A 115 -6.42 2.64 0.10
N GLU A 116 -7.01 3.11 1.20
CA GLU A 116 -8.40 3.54 1.28
C GLU A 116 -8.45 5.04 1.52
N GLY A 117 -9.39 5.73 0.88
CA GLY A 117 -9.52 7.18 0.99
C GLY A 117 -10.34 7.80 -0.13
N PRO A 118 -10.63 9.11 -0.06
CA PRO A 118 -11.50 9.79 -1.03
C PRO A 118 -10.91 9.83 -2.45
N THR A 119 -9.60 9.72 -2.57
CA THR A 119 -8.86 9.71 -3.85
C THR A 119 -8.41 8.30 -4.26
N CYS A 120 -8.78 7.28 -3.48
CA CYS A 120 -8.35 5.91 -3.70
C CYS A 120 -9.42 5.13 -4.47
N ILE A 121 -9.02 4.49 -5.56
CA ILE A 121 -9.88 3.63 -6.38
C ILE A 121 -9.15 2.31 -6.56
N ASN A 122 -9.82 1.19 -6.27
CA ASN A 122 -9.25 -0.16 -6.32
C ASN A 122 -7.92 -0.28 -5.56
N GLY A 123 -7.84 0.34 -4.38
CA GLY A 123 -6.66 0.27 -3.53
C GLY A 123 -5.50 1.16 -3.97
N ILE A 124 -5.69 2.06 -4.94
CA ILE A 124 -4.67 2.96 -5.47
C ILE A 124 -5.14 4.42 -5.34
N ASP A 125 -4.34 5.24 -4.66
CA ASP A 125 -4.50 6.70 -4.72
C ASP A 125 -4.13 7.22 -6.12
N VAL A 126 -5.14 7.63 -6.88
CA VAL A 126 -4.97 8.00 -8.30
C VAL A 126 -4.18 9.30 -8.48
N LEU A 127 -4.16 10.16 -7.46
CA LEU A 127 -3.39 11.41 -7.48
C LEU A 127 -1.89 11.15 -7.27
N LYS A 128 -1.54 10.10 -6.51
CA LYS A 128 -0.14 9.69 -6.29
C LYS A 128 0.38 8.74 -7.37
N ASN A 129 -0.47 7.83 -7.84
CA ASN A 129 -0.06 6.68 -8.64
C ASN A 129 -0.83 6.63 -9.97
N PHE A 130 -0.12 6.74 -11.10
CA PHE A 130 -0.71 6.56 -12.42
C PHE A 130 -0.72 5.08 -12.80
N ARG A 131 -1.81 4.38 -12.49
CA ARG A 131 -1.98 2.94 -12.78
C ARG A 131 -3.34 2.64 -13.40
N PRO A 132 -3.56 3.07 -14.65
CA PRO A 132 -4.89 3.03 -15.28
C PRO A 132 -5.48 1.61 -15.33
N TRP A 133 -4.67 0.58 -15.60
CA TRP A 133 -5.14 -0.82 -15.62
C TRP A 133 -5.70 -1.30 -14.27
N ILE A 134 -5.04 -0.94 -13.15
CA ILE A 134 -5.51 -1.32 -11.81
C ILE A 134 -6.72 -0.46 -11.42
N VAL A 135 -6.66 0.84 -11.69
CA VAL A 135 -7.72 1.80 -11.36
C VAL A 135 -9.03 1.46 -12.09
N PHE A 136 -8.96 1.03 -13.35
CA PHE A 136 -10.14 0.60 -14.10
C PHE A 136 -10.52 -0.87 -13.90
N ASP A 137 -9.75 -1.64 -13.13
CA ASP A 137 -9.93 -3.08 -12.95
C ASP A 137 -9.94 -3.87 -14.28
N LEU A 138 -8.94 -3.60 -15.12
CA LEU A 138 -8.83 -4.16 -16.48
C LEU A 138 -7.50 -4.89 -16.67
N ASP A 139 -7.53 -5.98 -17.44
CA ASP A 139 -6.32 -6.66 -17.90
C ASP A 139 -5.80 -6.01 -19.19
N SER A 140 -4.56 -5.51 -19.13
CA SER A 140 -3.86 -4.91 -20.27
C SER A 140 -3.75 -5.80 -21.52
N LYS A 141 -3.83 -7.13 -21.37
CA LYS A 141 -3.72 -8.07 -22.48
C LYS A 141 -5.04 -8.32 -23.21
N THR A 142 -6.16 -8.25 -22.50
CA THR A 142 -7.46 -8.67 -23.04
C THR A 142 -8.48 -7.52 -23.15
N ALA A 143 -8.31 -6.44 -22.39
CA ALA A 143 -9.28 -5.35 -22.36
C ALA A 143 -9.37 -4.61 -23.70
N THR A 144 -10.59 -4.40 -24.16
CA THR A 144 -10.95 -3.69 -25.39
C THR A 144 -11.20 -2.20 -25.13
N ALA A 145 -11.34 -1.41 -26.20
CA ALA A 145 -11.70 0.01 -26.09
C ALA A 145 -13.09 0.21 -25.44
N ASP A 146 -14.01 -0.72 -25.67
CA ASP A 146 -15.35 -0.69 -25.06
C ASP A 146 -15.28 -0.99 -23.56
N ASP A 147 -14.42 -1.93 -23.14
CA ASP A 147 -14.20 -2.22 -21.72
C ASP A 147 -13.64 -0.98 -20.99
N ILE A 148 -12.65 -0.32 -21.59
CA ILE A 148 -12.06 0.92 -21.06
C ILE A 148 -13.13 2.01 -20.92
N THR A 149 -13.95 2.21 -21.95
CA THR A 149 -15.01 3.22 -21.96
C THR A 149 -16.08 2.90 -20.90
N THR A 150 -16.43 1.62 -20.75
CA THR A 150 -17.42 1.16 -19.78
C THR A 150 -16.93 1.34 -18.35
N ALA A 151 -15.69 0.92 -18.06
CA ALA A 151 -15.07 1.10 -16.75
C ALA A 151 -14.98 2.59 -16.37
N PHE A 152 -14.56 3.45 -17.31
CA PHE A 152 -14.52 4.89 -17.10
C PHE A 152 -15.92 5.47 -16.80
N ARG A 153 -16.96 5.09 -17.56
CA ARG A 153 -18.34 5.53 -17.30
C ARG A 153 -18.84 5.09 -15.92
N HIS A 154 -18.44 3.90 -15.46
CA HIS A 154 -18.81 3.42 -14.14
C HIS A 154 -18.15 4.26 -13.03
N LEU A 155 -16.83 4.50 -13.10
CA LEU A 155 -16.12 5.29 -12.10
C LEU A 155 -16.53 6.75 -12.09
N THR A 156 -16.74 7.35 -13.27
CA THR A 156 -17.17 8.76 -13.34
C THR A 156 -18.51 8.99 -12.69
N LYS A 157 -19.47 8.06 -12.75
CA LYS A 157 -20.74 8.20 -12.01
C LYS A 157 -20.54 8.33 -10.50
N GLN A 158 -19.50 7.70 -9.95
CA GLN A 158 -19.20 7.69 -8.53
C GLN A 158 -18.34 8.89 -8.10
N HIS A 159 -17.43 9.33 -8.99
CA HIS A 159 -16.41 10.34 -8.68
C HIS A 159 -16.61 11.66 -9.44
N HIS A 160 -17.76 11.89 -10.09
CA HIS A 160 -18.02 13.15 -10.78
C HIS A 160 -18.10 14.31 -9.77
N PRO A 161 -17.52 15.48 -10.07
CA PRO A 161 -17.60 16.65 -9.19
C PRO A 161 -19.04 17.06 -8.86
N ASP A 162 -19.94 16.98 -9.84
CA ASP A 162 -21.36 17.33 -9.66
C ASP A 162 -22.11 16.40 -8.70
N TYR A 163 -21.55 15.22 -8.38
CA TYR A 163 -22.11 14.28 -7.41
C TYR A 163 -21.31 14.24 -6.09
N GLY A 164 -20.47 15.25 -5.84
CA GLY A 164 -19.65 15.33 -4.63
C GLY A 164 -18.28 14.65 -4.73
N GLY A 165 -17.87 14.25 -5.94
CA GLY A 165 -16.53 13.73 -6.21
C GLY A 165 -15.45 14.82 -6.27
N ASP A 166 -14.19 14.40 -6.23
CA ASP A 166 -13.05 15.31 -6.35
C ASP A 166 -12.74 15.59 -7.84
N ARG A 167 -12.68 16.88 -8.20
CA ARG A 167 -12.34 17.33 -9.55
C ARG A 167 -10.99 16.82 -10.03
N GLN A 168 -9.98 16.80 -9.16
CA GLN A 168 -8.65 16.30 -9.51
C GLN A 168 -8.68 14.81 -9.79
N VAL A 169 -9.48 14.04 -9.04
CA VAL A 169 -9.69 12.60 -9.29
C VAL A 169 -10.36 12.39 -10.64
N PHE A 170 -11.41 13.16 -10.94
CA PHE A 170 -12.10 13.07 -12.24
C PHE A 170 -11.18 13.40 -13.43
N GLU A 171 -10.45 14.52 -13.36
CA GLU A 171 -9.47 14.90 -14.40
C GLU A 171 -8.38 13.83 -14.57
N ARG A 172 -7.98 13.20 -13.46
CA ARG A 172 -7.03 12.09 -13.47
C ARG A 172 -7.60 10.85 -14.17
N LEU A 173 -8.85 10.50 -13.92
CA LEU A 173 -9.55 9.40 -14.60
C LEU A 173 -9.68 9.66 -16.10
N VAL A 174 -9.97 10.89 -16.52
CA VAL A 174 -9.99 11.27 -17.94
C VAL A 174 -8.63 11.03 -18.58
N THR A 175 -7.57 11.54 -17.95
CA THR A 175 -6.19 11.36 -18.44
C THR A 175 -5.80 9.88 -18.52
N MET A 176 -6.19 9.08 -17.53
CA MET A 176 -5.97 7.63 -17.51
C MET A 176 -6.67 6.94 -18.67
N ARG A 177 -7.96 7.22 -18.91
CA ARG A 177 -8.73 6.67 -20.04
C ARG A 177 -8.04 6.99 -21.36
N ASP A 178 -7.72 8.26 -21.58
CA ASP A 178 -7.14 8.73 -22.84
C ASP A 178 -5.78 8.07 -23.09
N SER A 179 -4.98 7.88 -22.03
CA SER A 179 -3.71 7.15 -22.14
C SER A 179 -3.90 5.70 -22.58
N LEU A 180 -4.95 5.01 -22.12
CA LEU A 180 -5.20 3.62 -22.53
C LEU A 180 -5.69 3.53 -23.99
N LEU A 181 -6.57 4.45 -24.38
CA LEU A 181 -7.12 4.49 -25.73
C LEU A 181 -6.08 4.91 -26.78
N ALA A 182 -5.06 5.69 -26.42
CA ALA A 182 -3.99 6.08 -27.34
C ALA A 182 -3.11 4.90 -27.80
N PHE A 183 -3.11 3.78 -27.07
CA PHE A 183 -2.30 2.59 -27.38
C PHE A 183 -3.13 1.39 -27.83
N ARG A 184 -4.41 1.61 -28.18
CA ARG A 184 -5.34 0.60 -28.70
C ARG A 184 -5.75 0.92 -30.13
#